data_AF-A0A2R8AL73-F1
#
_entry.id   AF-A0A2R8AL73-F1
#
_cell.length_a   1.000
_cell.length_b   1.000
_cell.length_c   1.000
_cell.angle_alpha   90.00
_cell.angle_beta   90.00
_cell.angle_gamma   90.00
#
_symmetry.space_group_name_H-M   'P 1'
#
loop_
_entity.id
_entity.type
_entity.pdbx_description
1 polymer ?
#
loop_
_entity_poly.entity_id
_entity_poly.type
_entity_poly.pdbx_seq_one_letter_code
_entity_poly.pdbx_strand_id
1 'polypeptide(L)'
;MDNLAFWAIIGAATLATILVLARRILAVSADETSDDVETMSSDMKVYRDQLSELDRDITRGTVSKEDAERARVEISRRLLEADKAAQSRKSAKDAPHGLTRTTMGIIAVVLAVGSLGLYWTIGVPGAPDFGRAKRIAISDEVRQNRPSQELAEAQMPVWAGPPVDAPADYIELVDGLRKAVAGRPEDPRGLDLLAQHEAALGNLVAARTAMGQLLELKGDTATADDFARQAELMINAAGGFVSPDAESMLRSALERDPGHALARFYSGLMFAQNGRPDLAFRLWRRLLEEGPTDAEWWPAIRDQIGDLAALAGENYTPPEAPVMPPVAGLSGPSAEDIEAASDMSGEERAEMIQSMITRLSERLATDGGTPEEWARLVSVLGVVGDTERAAAIWAEAQTIFAAHPEALETVRAAAQQAGVAQ
;
A
#
# COMPACT_ATOMS: atom_id res chain seq x y z
N MET A 1 -22.05 -14.48 16.23
CA MET A 1 -22.76 -14.37 17.53
C MET A 1 -24.03 -13.57 17.26
N ASP A 2 -25.15 -13.82 17.93
CA ASP A 2 -26.31 -12.94 17.78
C ASP A 2 -25.87 -11.49 18.06
N ASN A 3 -26.18 -10.56 17.14
CA ASN A 3 -25.73 -9.16 17.21
C ASN A 3 -25.94 -8.55 18.61
N LEU A 4 -27.03 -8.94 19.27
CA LEU A 4 -27.39 -8.47 20.61
C LEU A 4 -26.40 -8.92 21.70
N ALA A 5 -25.86 -10.14 21.60
CA ALA A 5 -24.87 -10.66 22.55
C ALA A 5 -23.53 -9.91 22.41
N PHE A 6 -23.10 -9.62 21.18
CA PHE A 6 -21.90 -8.83 20.92
C PHE A 6 -22.01 -7.42 21.53
N TRP A 7 -23.10 -6.71 21.24
CA TRP A 7 -23.34 -5.36 21.78
C TRP A 7 -23.48 -5.36 23.31
N ALA A 8 -24.10 -6.39 23.89
CA ALA A 8 -24.18 -6.54 25.34
C ALA A 8 -22.79 -6.72 25.99
N ILE A 9 -21.91 -7.53 25.39
CA ILE A 9 -20.54 -7.73 25.88
C ILE A 9 -19.72 -6.44 25.77
N ILE A 10 -19.77 -5.76 24.62
CA ILE A 10 -19.08 -4.47 24.41
C ILE A 10 -19.58 -3.44 25.44
N GLY A 11 -20.91 -3.30 25.58
CA GLY A 11 -21.51 -2.38 26.54
C GLY A 11 -21.11 -2.67 27.99
N ALA A 12 -21.10 -3.94 28.39
CA ALA A 12 -20.66 -4.36 29.71
C ALA A 12 -19.15 -4.09 29.94
N ALA A 13 -18.31 -4.36 28.94
CA ALA A 13 -16.88 -4.09 29.01
C ALA A 13 -16.60 -2.58 29.11
N THR A 14 -17.23 -1.75 28.28
CA THR A 14 -17.12 -0.29 28.35
C THR A 14 -17.57 0.25 29.71
N LEU A 15 -18.71 -0.24 30.23
CA LEU A 15 -19.21 0.16 31.55
C LEU A 15 -18.23 -0.25 32.66
N ALA A 16 -17.67 -1.46 32.60
CA ALA A 16 -16.67 -1.92 33.56
C ALA A 16 -15.41 -1.04 33.53
N THR A 17 -14.90 -0.68 32.35
CA THR A 17 -13.75 0.22 32.21
C THR A 17 -14.05 1.61 32.79
N ILE A 18 -15.23 2.18 32.50
CA ILE A 18 -15.66 3.47 33.07
C ILE A 18 -15.73 3.39 34.60
N LEU A 19 -16.31 2.31 35.15
CA LEU A 19 -16.43 2.14 36.60
C LEU A 19 -15.08 1.97 37.29
N VAL A 20 -14.12 1.25 36.67
CA VAL A 20 -12.76 1.09 37.20
C VAL A 20 -12.01 2.43 37.19
N LEU A 21 -12.08 3.18 36.08
CA LEU A 21 -11.45 4.51 35.97
C LEU A 21 -12.08 5.49 36.98
N ALA A 22 -13.41 5.53 37.06
CA ALA A 22 -14.14 6.37 38.01
C ALA A 22 -13.76 6.02 39.46
N ARG A 23 -13.72 4.73 39.81
CA ARG A 23 -13.32 4.28 41.15
C ARG A 23 -11.89 4.68 41.48
N ARG A 24 -10.94 4.50 40.57
CA ARG A 24 -9.52 4.85 40.80
C ARG A 24 -9.34 6.34 41.02
N ILE A 25 -9.96 7.19 40.20
CA ILE A 25 -9.87 8.64 40.34
C ILE A 25 -10.51 9.11 41.65
N LEU A 26 -11.67 8.54 42.01
CA LEU A 26 -12.35 8.88 43.27
C LEU A 26 -11.61 8.37 44.52
N ALA A 27 -10.93 7.23 44.44
CA ALA A 27 -10.18 6.65 45.56
C ALA A 27 -8.84 7.36 45.82
N VAL A 28 -8.08 7.71 44.76
CA VAL A 28 -6.82 8.48 44.86
C VAL A 28 -7.05 9.85 45.51
N SER A 29 -8.22 10.43 45.28
CA SER A 29 -8.58 11.75 45.83
C SER A 29 -8.91 11.74 47.34
N ALA A 30 -9.13 10.57 47.94
CA ALA A 30 -9.68 10.47 49.30
C ALA A 30 -8.66 9.95 50.34
N ASP A 31 -7.91 8.89 50.02
CA ASP A 31 -7.04 8.18 50.99
C ASP A 31 -5.61 8.73 51.03
N GLU A 32 -4.94 8.88 49.86
CA GLU A 32 -3.56 9.39 49.80
C GLU A 32 -3.46 10.85 50.22
N THR A 33 -4.54 11.62 50.08
CA THR A 33 -4.54 13.06 50.37
C THR A 33 -4.72 13.35 51.86
N SER A 34 -5.25 12.42 52.68
CA SER A 34 -5.36 12.59 54.14
C SER A 34 -4.06 12.23 54.87
N ASP A 35 -3.47 11.08 54.56
CA ASP A 35 -2.25 10.58 55.24
C ASP A 35 -1.03 11.46 54.96
N ASP A 36 -0.87 11.92 53.71
CA ASP A 36 0.24 12.80 53.32
C ASP A 36 0.14 14.18 53.98
N VAL A 37 -1.08 14.71 54.16
CA VAL A 37 -1.30 16.02 54.79
C VAL A 37 -0.98 15.97 56.27
N GLU A 38 -1.34 14.89 56.97
CA GLU A 38 -0.94 14.68 58.37
C GLU A 38 0.57 14.54 58.50
N THR A 39 1.22 13.74 57.64
CA THR A 39 2.67 13.53 57.62
C THR A 39 3.44 14.83 57.36
N MET A 40 3.05 15.61 56.36
CA MET A 40 3.67 16.91 56.06
C MET A 40 3.44 17.96 57.16
N SER A 41 2.29 17.91 57.84
CA SER A 41 2.04 18.77 59.02
C SER A 41 2.96 18.42 60.20
N SER A 42 3.34 17.14 60.32
CA SER A 42 4.32 16.65 61.29
C SER A 42 5.73 17.12 60.93
N ASP A 43 6.15 16.97 59.67
CA ASP A 43 7.47 17.43 59.19
C ASP A 43 7.65 18.94 59.38
N MET A 44 6.59 19.71 59.13
CA MET A 44 6.59 21.15 59.37
C MET A 44 6.77 21.51 60.86
N LYS A 45 6.24 20.71 61.79
CA LYS A 45 6.51 20.87 63.24
C LYS A 45 7.97 20.55 63.54
N VAL A 46 8.50 19.46 62.99
CA VAL A 46 9.91 19.06 63.17
C VAL A 46 10.86 20.16 62.71
N TYR A 47 10.64 20.78 61.54
CA TYR A 47 11.50 21.88 61.06
C TYR A 47 11.42 23.15 61.92
N ARG A 48 10.25 23.47 62.49
CA ARG A 48 10.12 24.58 63.45
C ARG A 48 10.83 24.28 64.77
N ASP A 49 10.74 23.04 65.24
CA ASP A 49 11.43 22.61 66.46
C ASP A 49 12.95 22.64 66.24
N GLN A 50 13.45 22.20 65.07
CA GLN A 50 14.87 22.30 64.69
C GLN A 50 15.38 23.74 64.63
N LEU A 51 14.58 24.70 64.15
CA LEU A 51 14.93 26.12 64.21
C LEU A 51 15.04 26.61 65.67
N SER A 52 14.12 26.18 66.54
CA SER A 52 14.15 26.54 67.96
C SER A 52 15.32 25.91 68.73
N GLU A 53 15.73 24.69 68.34
CA GLU A 53 16.87 23.99 68.91
C GLU A 53 18.18 24.62 68.45
N LEU A 54 18.28 24.97 67.16
CA LEU A 54 19.40 25.72 66.62
C LEU A 54 19.60 27.06 67.36
N ASP A 55 18.51 27.77 67.69
CA ASP A 55 18.56 28.99 68.50
C ASP A 55 19.12 28.77 69.91
N ARG A 56 18.77 27.64 70.53
CA ARG A 56 19.31 27.26 71.84
C ARG A 56 20.79 26.88 71.76
N ASP A 57 21.23 26.27 70.66
CA ASP A 57 22.62 25.87 70.45
C ASP A 57 23.54 27.05 70.14
N ILE A 58 23.03 28.03 69.39
CA ILE A 58 23.70 29.33 69.22
C ILE A 58 23.89 30.01 70.59
N THR A 59 22.86 30.01 71.43
CA THR A 59 22.91 30.61 72.77
C THR A 59 23.88 29.88 73.70
N ARG A 60 24.01 28.55 73.55
CA ARG A 60 24.95 27.71 74.31
C ARG A 60 26.39 27.76 73.79
N GLY A 61 26.64 28.43 72.66
CA GLY A 61 27.96 28.55 72.05
C GLY A 61 28.52 27.25 71.46
N THR A 62 27.66 26.25 71.23
CA THR A 62 28.06 24.93 70.73
C THR A 62 28.19 24.87 69.21
N VAL A 63 27.68 25.88 68.50
CA VAL A 63 27.71 25.99 67.03
C VAL A 63 28.35 27.31 66.62
N SER A 64 29.20 27.27 65.60
CA SER A 64 29.84 28.48 65.07
C SER A 64 28.80 29.39 64.41
N LYS A 65 29.06 30.71 64.40
CA LYS A 65 28.12 31.68 63.82
C LYS A 65 27.88 31.45 62.31
N GLU A 66 28.92 31.03 61.58
CA GLU A 66 28.79 30.71 60.15
C GLU A 66 27.98 29.44 59.90
N ASP A 67 28.17 28.39 60.70
CA ASP A 67 27.41 27.14 60.58
C ASP A 67 25.94 27.35 60.97
N ALA A 68 25.68 28.19 61.98
CA ALA A 68 24.35 28.55 62.43
C ALA A 68 23.54 29.29 61.35
N GLU A 69 24.14 30.28 60.68
CA GLU A 69 23.49 31.00 59.58
C GLU A 69 23.21 30.06 58.40
N ARG A 70 24.16 29.19 58.04
CA ARG A 70 23.96 28.20 56.96
C ARG A 70 22.84 27.20 57.29
N ALA A 71 22.82 26.68 58.51
CA ALA A 71 21.78 25.76 58.98
C ALA A 71 20.40 26.42 59.03
N ARG A 72 20.32 27.67 59.50
CA ARG A 72 19.07 28.45 59.52
C ARG A 72 18.50 28.64 58.12
N VAL A 73 19.34 28.96 57.14
CA VAL A 73 18.91 29.13 55.74
C VAL A 73 18.38 27.82 55.17
N GLU A 74 19.07 26.71 55.37
CA GLU A 74 18.65 25.39 54.85
C GLU A 74 17.35 24.89 55.50
N ILE A 75 17.24 24.98 56.84
CA ILE A 75 16.03 24.55 57.55
C ILE A 75 14.83 25.45 57.17
N SER A 76 15.04 26.76 57.06
CA SER A 76 13.99 27.69 56.62
C SER A 76 13.56 27.44 55.18
N ARG A 77 14.50 27.08 54.28
CA ARG A 77 14.20 26.70 52.91
C ARG A 77 13.33 25.45 52.85
N ARG A 78 13.68 24.40 53.61
CA ARG A 78 12.91 23.15 53.68
C ARG A 78 11.52 23.37 54.29
N LEU A 79 11.42 24.22 55.30
CA LEU A 79 10.14 24.61 55.88
C LEU A 79 9.24 25.32 54.85
N LEU A 80 9.80 26.23 54.06
CA LEU A 80 9.09 26.91 52.96
C LEU A 80 8.70 25.97 51.82
N GLU A 81 9.55 25.01 51.46
CA GLU A 81 9.24 23.98 50.45
C GLU A 81 8.10 23.07 50.93
N ALA A 82 8.12 22.64 52.19
CA ALA A 82 7.05 21.85 52.81
C ALA A 82 5.72 22.63 52.87
N ASP A 83 5.75 23.93 53.23
CA ASP A 83 4.56 24.79 53.26
C ASP A 83 4.00 25.04 51.84
N LYS A 84 4.85 25.31 50.84
CA LYS A 84 4.42 25.43 49.44
C LYS A 84 3.80 24.15 48.90
N ALA A 85 4.38 22.99 49.23
CA ALA A 85 3.83 21.69 48.86
C ALA A 85 2.49 21.41 49.56
N ALA A 86 2.32 21.83 50.81
CA ALA A 86 1.05 21.73 51.52
C ALA A 86 -0.03 22.67 50.94
N GLN A 87 0.34 23.90 50.58
CA GLN A 87 -0.57 24.89 49.99
C GLN A 87 -1.03 24.50 48.58
N SER A 88 -0.15 23.99 47.72
CA SER A 88 -0.50 23.55 46.37
C SER A 88 -1.50 22.38 46.40
N ARG A 89 -1.34 21.43 47.32
CA ARG A 89 -2.27 20.30 47.50
C ARG A 89 -3.56 20.70 48.20
N LYS A 90 -3.54 21.66 49.12
CA LYS A 90 -4.77 22.24 49.69
C LYS A 90 -5.62 22.92 48.60
N SER A 91 -4.97 23.64 47.68
CA SER A 91 -5.65 24.21 46.51
C SER A 91 -6.20 23.15 45.55
N ALA A 92 -5.59 21.96 45.48
CA ALA A 92 -6.13 20.81 44.75
C ALA A 92 -7.33 20.15 45.48
N LYS A 93 -7.34 20.17 46.81
CA LYS A 93 -8.46 19.69 47.66
C LYS A 93 -9.67 20.63 47.63
N ASP A 94 -9.44 21.93 47.49
CA ASP A 94 -10.49 22.96 47.35
C ASP A 94 -11.03 23.08 45.91
N ALA A 95 -10.48 22.31 44.96
CA ALA A 95 -11.05 22.21 43.62
C ALA A 95 -12.50 21.69 43.74
N PRO A 96 -13.50 22.40 43.17
CA PRO A 96 -14.89 22.08 43.42
C PRO A 96 -15.22 20.68 42.91
N HIS A 97 -15.29 19.71 43.83
CA HIS A 97 -15.56 18.30 43.51
C HIS A 97 -16.84 18.11 42.67
N GLY A 98 -17.81 19.03 42.78
CA GLY A 98 -19.00 19.08 41.94
C GLY A 98 -18.71 19.41 40.48
N LEU A 99 -17.79 20.35 40.20
CA LEU A 99 -17.41 20.72 38.84
C LEU A 99 -16.63 19.58 38.18
N THR A 100 -15.66 18.98 38.88
CA THR A 100 -14.89 17.83 38.37
C THR A 100 -15.79 16.63 38.07
N ARG A 101 -16.76 16.31 38.94
CA ARG A 101 -17.75 15.26 38.70
C ARG A 101 -18.66 15.56 37.52
N THR A 102 -19.07 16.82 37.36
CA THR A 102 -19.93 17.26 36.24
C THR A 102 -19.19 17.18 34.91
N THR A 103 -17.97 17.71 34.84
CA THR A 103 -17.13 17.65 33.63
C THR A 103 -16.84 16.19 33.23
N MET A 104 -16.58 15.32 34.20
CA MET A 104 -16.38 13.88 33.96
C MET A 104 -17.67 13.21 33.44
N GLY A 105 -18.83 13.54 34.01
CA GLY A 105 -20.12 13.06 33.50
C GLY A 105 -20.36 13.51 32.06
N ILE A 106 -20.04 14.76 31.73
CA ILE A 106 -20.13 15.30 30.38
C ILE A 106 -19.18 14.54 29.44
N ILE A 107 -17.92 14.35 29.80
CA ILE A 107 -16.95 13.60 28.99
C ILE A 107 -17.43 12.16 28.74
N ALA A 108 -17.95 11.48 29.76
CA ALA A 108 -18.48 10.13 29.61
C ALA A 108 -19.67 10.07 28.66
N VAL A 109 -20.59 11.04 28.75
CA VAL A 109 -21.74 11.15 27.84
C VAL A 109 -21.28 11.47 26.42
N VAL A 110 -20.35 12.42 26.26
CA VAL A 110 -19.78 12.77 24.94
C VAL A 110 -19.09 11.58 24.30
N LEU A 111 -18.32 10.80 25.06
CA LEU A 111 -17.68 9.58 24.54
C LEU A 111 -18.71 8.52 24.16
N ALA A 112 -19.71 8.25 25.01
CA ALA A 112 -20.71 7.23 24.73
C ALA A 112 -21.62 7.60 23.55
N VAL A 113 -22.22 8.80 23.60
CA VAL A 113 -23.13 9.30 22.56
C VAL A 113 -22.36 9.62 21.28
N GLY A 114 -21.18 10.22 21.40
CA GLY A 114 -20.32 10.53 20.27
C GLY A 114 -19.81 9.28 19.56
N SER A 115 -19.42 8.23 20.28
CA SER A 115 -19.00 6.96 19.66
C SER A 115 -20.16 6.26 18.96
N LEU A 116 -21.36 6.23 19.58
CA LEU A 116 -22.56 5.68 18.95
C LEU A 116 -22.98 6.49 17.72
N GLY A 117 -22.93 7.83 17.81
CA GLY A 117 -23.21 8.73 16.70
C GLY A 117 -22.22 8.55 15.55
N LEU A 118 -20.92 8.47 15.86
CA LEU A 118 -19.88 8.15 14.88
C LEU A 118 -20.17 6.82 14.22
N TYR A 119 -20.35 5.73 14.99
CA TYR A 119 -20.69 4.42 14.43
C TYR A 119 -21.94 4.46 13.53
N TRP A 120 -22.93 5.28 13.85
CA TRP A 120 -24.11 5.46 13.00
C TRP A 120 -23.81 6.17 11.68
N THR A 121 -22.79 7.03 11.64
CA THR A 121 -22.37 7.76 10.44
C THR A 121 -21.34 7.03 9.59
N ILE A 122 -20.36 6.35 10.20
CA ILE A 122 -19.25 5.69 9.50
C ILE A 122 -19.36 4.17 9.45
N GLY A 123 -20.15 3.58 10.37
CA GLY A 123 -20.35 2.15 10.44
C GLY A 123 -21.45 1.67 9.50
N VAL A 124 -21.70 0.36 9.52
CA VAL A 124 -22.81 -0.27 8.79
C VAL A 124 -23.74 -0.92 9.81
N PRO A 125 -24.70 -0.17 10.38
CA PRO A 125 -25.64 -0.71 11.35
C PRO A 125 -26.42 -1.89 10.78
N GLY A 126 -26.48 -2.99 11.53
CA GLY A 126 -27.20 -4.20 11.11
C GLY A 126 -26.42 -5.13 10.18
N ALA A 127 -25.18 -4.78 9.78
CA ALA A 127 -24.33 -5.72 9.07
C ALA A 127 -24.05 -6.97 9.93
N PRO A 128 -24.27 -8.19 9.40
CA PRO A 128 -23.97 -9.41 10.12
C PRO A 128 -22.45 -9.65 10.21
N ASP A 129 -22.02 -10.42 11.20
CA ASP A 129 -20.64 -10.89 11.27
C ASP A 129 -20.38 -11.93 10.16
N PHE A 130 -19.50 -11.60 9.21
CA PHE A 130 -19.00 -12.56 8.23
C PHE A 130 -17.77 -13.28 8.78
N GLY A 131 -18.01 -14.23 9.70
CA GLY A 131 -16.96 -15.12 10.20
C GLY A 131 -16.23 -15.85 9.06
N ARG A 132 -14.98 -16.26 9.29
CA ARG A 132 -14.10 -16.85 8.25
C ARG A 132 -14.76 -17.97 7.45
N ALA A 133 -15.42 -18.92 8.12
CA ALA A 133 -16.11 -20.03 7.45
C ALA A 133 -17.22 -19.56 6.52
N LYS A 134 -18.00 -18.55 6.93
CA LYS A 134 -19.07 -17.96 6.11
C LYS A 134 -18.50 -17.21 4.91
N ARG A 135 -17.40 -16.48 5.06
CA ARG A 135 -16.72 -15.82 3.93
C ARG A 135 -16.23 -16.83 2.91
N ILE A 136 -15.61 -17.93 3.35
CA ILE A 136 -15.16 -19.01 2.46
C ILE A 136 -16.36 -19.62 1.72
N ALA A 137 -17.46 -19.91 2.41
CA ALA A 137 -18.66 -20.46 1.78
C ALA A 137 -19.24 -19.52 0.71
N ILE A 138 -19.28 -18.20 0.98
CA ILE A 138 -19.71 -17.19 0.00
C ILE A 138 -18.77 -17.17 -1.21
N SER A 139 -17.45 -17.19 -0.99
CA SER A 139 -16.47 -17.27 -2.07
C SER A 139 -16.60 -18.53 -2.92
N ASP A 140 -16.88 -19.67 -2.29
CA ASP A 140 -17.09 -20.93 -2.99
C ASP A 140 -18.39 -20.88 -3.84
N GLU A 141 -19.45 -20.24 -3.33
CA GLU A 141 -20.67 -19.97 -4.08
C GLU A 141 -20.42 -19.05 -5.28
N VAL A 142 -19.67 -17.95 -5.09
CA VAL A 142 -19.24 -17.05 -6.18
C VAL A 142 -18.46 -17.85 -7.23
N ARG A 143 -17.48 -18.66 -6.82
CA ARG A 143 -16.66 -19.46 -7.73
C ARG A 143 -17.48 -20.47 -8.54
N GLN A 144 -18.51 -21.07 -7.93
CA GLN A 144 -19.41 -22.03 -8.58
C GLN A 144 -20.36 -21.36 -9.57
N ASN A 145 -20.80 -20.14 -9.27
CA ASN A 145 -21.77 -19.39 -10.07
C ASN A 145 -21.12 -18.43 -11.09
N ARG A 146 -19.83 -18.59 -11.38
CA ARG A 146 -19.13 -17.80 -12.40
C ARG A 146 -19.69 -18.06 -13.80
N PRO A 147 -19.82 -17.03 -14.66
CA PRO A 147 -20.21 -17.22 -16.05
C PRO A 147 -19.19 -18.07 -16.82
N SER A 148 -19.66 -18.81 -17.82
CA SER A 148 -18.81 -19.55 -18.77
C SER A 148 -17.94 -18.59 -19.59
N GLN A 149 -16.92 -19.12 -20.28
CA GLN A 149 -16.09 -18.31 -21.18
C GLN A 149 -16.93 -17.57 -22.22
N GLU A 150 -17.83 -18.29 -22.91
CA GLU A 150 -18.67 -17.70 -23.96
C GLU A 150 -19.56 -16.56 -23.45
N LEU A 151 -20.12 -16.71 -22.24
CA LEU A 151 -20.96 -15.68 -21.65
C LEU A 151 -20.15 -14.47 -21.17
N ALA A 152 -18.92 -14.70 -20.68
CA ALA A 152 -18.02 -13.61 -20.31
C ALA A 152 -17.57 -12.80 -21.55
N GLU A 153 -17.24 -13.48 -22.65
CA GLU A 153 -16.85 -12.83 -23.90
C GLU A 153 -18.00 -12.10 -24.58
N ALA A 154 -19.23 -12.63 -24.51
CA ALA A 154 -20.40 -11.95 -25.06
C ALA A 154 -20.69 -10.59 -24.39
N GLN A 155 -20.12 -10.33 -23.22
CA GLN A 155 -20.20 -9.05 -22.52
C GLN A 155 -19.10 -8.07 -22.95
N MET A 156 -18.10 -8.53 -23.69
CA MET A 156 -17.01 -7.69 -24.18
C MET A 156 -17.39 -6.96 -25.48
N PRO A 157 -16.78 -5.79 -25.76
CA PRO A 157 -16.95 -5.13 -27.04
C PRO A 157 -16.57 -6.07 -28.19
N VAL A 158 -17.43 -6.14 -29.21
CA VAL A 158 -17.12 -6.88 -30.43
C VAL A 158 -15.88 -6.27 -31.08
N TRP A 159 -14.93 -7.12 -31.49
CA TRP A 159 -13.72 -6.68 -32.17
C TRP A 159 -14.07 -5.86 -33.42
N ALA A 160 -13.65 -4.60 -33.43
CA ALA A 160 -13.97 -3.63 -34.47
C ALA A 160 -13.07 -3.74 -35.71
N GLY A 161 -12.09 -4.64 -35.68
CA GLY A 161 -11.05 -4.78 -36.69
C GLY A 161 -9.65 -4.50 -36.13
N PRO A 162 -8.61 -4.62 -36.97
CA PRO A 162 -7.22 -4.36 -36.58
C PRO A 162 -7.04 -2.94 -36.01
N PRO A 163 -6.00 -2.72 -35.16
CA PRO A 163 -5.61 -1.39 -34.73
C PRO A 163 -5.38 -0.44 -35.91
N VAL A 164 -5.70 0.84 -35.73
CA VAL A 164 -5.66 1.86 -36.80
C VAL A 164 -4.24 2.07 -37.33
N ASP A 165 -3.25 1.87 -36.48
CA ASP A 165 -1.82 1.97 -36.71
C ASP A 165 -1.17 0.67 -37.16
N ALA A 166 -1.92 -0.44 -37.25
CA ALA A 166 -1.38 -1.71 -37.72
C ALA A 166 -0.94 -1.60 -39.20
N PRO A 167 0.31 -2.00 -39.53
CA PRO A 167 0.81 -1.93 -40.91
C PRO A 167 -0.07 -2.72 -41.89
N ALA A 168 -0.38 -2.14 -43.05
CA ALA A 168 -1.29 -2.74 -44.03
C ALA A 168 -0.78 -4.06 -44.60
N ASP A 169 0.53 -4.18 -44.78
CA ASP A 169 1.23 -5.40 -45.20
C ASP A 169 1.15 -6.50 -44.14
N TYR A 170 1.20 -6.14 -42.85
CA TYR A 170 0.99 -7.07 -41.75
C TYR A 170 -0.46 -7.58 -41.72
N ILE A 171 -1.44 -6.70 -41.92
CA ILE A 171 -2.86 -7.10 -42.02
C ILE A 171 -3.05 -8.08 -43.19
N GLU A 172 -2.47 -7.79 -44.36
CA GLU A 172 -2.53 -8.68 -45.52
C GLU A 172 -1.87 -10.04 -45.26
N LEU A 173 -0.74 -10.05 -44.54
CA LEU A 173 -0.06 -11.28 -44.11
C LEU A 173 -0.98 -12.13 -43.23
N VAL A 174 -1.64 -11.53 -42.23
CA VAL A 174 -2.55 -12.26 -41.35
C VAL A 174 -3.79 -12.76 -42.11
N ASP A 175 -4.31 -11.99 -43.07
CA ASP A 175 -5.39 -12.46 -43.96
C ASP A 175 -4.96 -13.64 -44.84
N GLY A 176 -3.72 -13.62 -45.34
CA GLY A 176 -3.12 -14.76 -46.03
C GLY A 176 -3.02 -15.98 -45.13
N LEU A 177 -2.62 -15.79 -43.87
CA LEU A 177 -2.53 -16.84 -42.87
C LEU A 177 -3.89 -17.46 -42.53
N ARG A 178 -4.93 -16.64 -42.34
CA ARG A 178 -6.33 -17.09 -42.16
C ARG A 178 -6.76 -18.03 -43.28
N LYS A 179 -6.52 -17.65 -44.54
CA LYS A 179 -6.83 -18.47 -45.73
C LYS A 179 -6.01 -19.76 -45.76
N ALA A 180 -4.73 -19.69 -45.43
CA ALA A 180 -3.83 -20.84 -45.44
C ALA A 180 -4.22 -21.89 -44.38
N VAL A 181 -4.61 -21.44 -43.19
CA VAL A 181 -5.11 -22.31 -42.10
C VAL A 181 -6.49 -22.87 -42.44
N ALA A 182 -7.39 -22.09 -43.04
CA ALA A 182 -8.68 -22.60 -43.50
C ALA A 182 -8.54 -23.73 -44.55
N GLY A 183 -7.52 -23.68 -45.40
CA GLY A 183 -7.20 -24.75 -46.35
C GLY A 183 -6.47 -25.95 -45.73
N ARG A 184 -5.88 -25.80 -44.55
CA ARG A 184 -5.13 -26.83 -43.81
C ARG A 184 -5.39 -26.72 -42.30
N PRO A 185 -6.60 -27.08 -41.84
CA PRO A 185 -7.01 -26.86 -40.46
C PRO A 185 -6.24 -27.71 -39.44
N GLU A 186 -5.57 -28.77 -39.90
CA GLU A 186 -4.77 -29.68 -39.05
C GLU A 186 -3.26 -29.38 -39.13
N ASP A 187 -2.84 -28.18 -39.59
CA ASP A 187 -1.43 -27.77 -39.57
C ASP A 187 -1.09 -27.08 -38.22
N PRO A 188 -0.34 -27.74 -37.30
CA PRO A 188 -0.08 -27.18 -35.98
C PRO A 188 0.68 -25.86 -36.04
N ARG A 189 1.59 -25.70 -37.01
CA ARG A 189 2.36 -24.45 -37.16
C ARG A 189 1.49 -23.31 -37.66
N GLY A 190 0.56 -23.61 -38.57
CA GLY A 190 -0.41 -22.64 -39.05
C GLY A 190 -1.31 -22.12 -37.92
N LEU A 191 -1.82 -23.04 -37.08
CA LEU A 191 -2.65 -22.70 -35.92
C LEU A 191 -1.89 -21.87 -34.88
N ASP A 192 -0.64 -22.24 -34.57
CA ASP A 192 0.20 -21.51 -33.61
C ASP A 192 0.47 -20.07 -34.07
N LEU A 193 0.87 -19.90 -35.33
CA LEU A 193 1.07 -18.57 -35.92
C LEU A 193 -0.24 -17.76 -35.94
N LEU A 194 -1.36 -18.40 -36.28
CA LEU A 194 -2.65 -17.72 -36.33
C LEU A 194 -3.06 -17.23 -34.94
N ALA A 195 -2.89 -18.05 -33.91
CA ALA A 195 -3.16 -17.65 -32.53
C ALA A 195 -2.34 -16.43 -32.11
N GLN A 196 -1.03 -16.44 -32.38
CA GLN A 196 -0.13 -15.33 -32.03
C GLN A 196 -0.49 -14.04 -32.77
N HIS A 197 -0.72 -14.11 -34.07
CA HIS A 197 -0.95 -12.92 -34.88
C HIS A 197 -2.37 -12.34 -34.71
N GLU A 198 -3.38 -13.18 -34.48
CA GLU A 198 -4.71 -12.70 -34.10
C GLU A 198 -4.68 -11.99 -32.74
N ALA A 199 -3.92 -12.52 -31.77
CA ALA A 199 -3.74 -11.88 -30.47
C ALA A 199 -3.05 -10.52 -30.61
N ALA A 200 -2.00 -10.42 -31.45
CA ALA A 200 -1.30 -9.17 -31.74
C ALA A 200 -2.21 -8.12 -32.41
N LEU A 201 -3.21 -8.54 -33.20
CA LEU A 201 -4.22 -7.65 -33.78
C LEU A 201 -5.41 -7.37 -32.84
N GLY A 202 -5.36 -7.86 -31.59
CA GLY A 202 -6.44 -7.72 -30.61
C GLY A 202 -7.68 -8.56 -30.92
N ASN A 203 -7.64 -9.46 -31.89
CA ASN A 203 -8.73 -10.39 -32.20
C ASN A 203 -8.66 -11.63 -31.28
N LEU A 204 -8.87 -11.38 -29.99
CA LEU A 204 -8.60 -12.35 -28.93
C LEU A 204 -9.46 -13.62 -29.04
N VAL A 205 -10.72 -13.48 -29.49
CA VAL A 205 -11.62 -14.62 -29.71
C VAL A 205 -11.07 -15.54 -30.81
N ALA A 206 -10.64 -15.00 -31.95
CA ALA A 206 -10.03 -15.80 -33.01
C ALA A 206 -8.72 -16.45 -32.54
N ALA A 207 -7.92 -15.72 -31.77
CA ALA A 207 -6.66 -16.22 -31.22
C ALA A 207 -6.86 -17.45 -30.32
N ARG A 208 -7.76 -17.36 -29.33
CA ARG A 208 -8.06 -18.50 -28.43
C ARG A 208 -8.72 -19.67 -29.16
N THR A 209 -9.42 -19.43 -30.27
CA THR A 209 -10.03 -20.48 -31.08
C THR A 209 -8.96 -21.26 -31.84
N ALA A 210 -8.02 -20.57 -32.49
CA ALA A 210 -6.88 -21.20 -33.15
C ALA A 210 -5.99 -21.97 -32.16
N MET A 211 -5.74 -21.39 -30.98
CA MET A 211 -4.95 -22.04 -29.92
C MET A 211 -5.68 -23.27 -29.33
N GLY A 212 -7.01 -23.21 -29.19
CA GLY A 212 -7.82 -24.36 -28.78
C GLY A 212 -7.72 -25.53 -29.76
N GLN A 213 -7.82 -25.25 -31.07
CA GLN A 213 -7.61 -26.26 -32.13
C GLN A 213 -6.20 -26.84 -32.09
N LEU A 214 -5.18 -26.01 -31.83
CA LEU A 214 -3.81 -26.47 -31.67
C LEU A 214 -3.68 -27.44 -30.48
N LEU A 215 -4.30 -27.12 -29.34
CA LEU A 215 -4.32 -27.99 -28.17
C LEU A 215 -5.00 -29.33 -28.46
N GLU A 216 -6.15 -29.33 -29.15
CA GLU A 216 -6.83 -30.56 -29.57
C GLU A 216 -5.92 -31.43 -30.46
N LEU A 217 -5.21 -30.81 -31.41
CA LEU A 217 -4.30 -31.52 -32.32
C LEU A 217 -3.07 -32.08 -31.59
N LYS A 218 -2.52 -31.34 -30.61
CA LYS A 218 -1.38 -31.81 -29.80
C LYS A 218 -1.77 -32.93 -28.84
N GLY A 219 -3.00 -32.93 -28.33
CA GLY A 219 -3.50 -33.91 -27.37
C GLY A 219 -2.53 -34.07 -26.19
N ASP A 220 -2.06 -35.30 -25.97
CA ASP A 220 -1.14 -35.63 -24.88
C ASP A 220 0.24 -34.98 -24.99
N THR A 221 0.63 -34.48 -26.17
CA THR A 221 1.91 -33.78 -26.37
C THR A 221 1.85 -32.29 -26.00
N ALA A 222 0.68 -31.78 -25.61
CA ALA A 222 0.53 -30.41 -25.14
C ALA A 222 1.31 -30.16 -23.84
N THR A 223 2.10 -29.09 -23.85
CA THR A 223 2.99 -28.65 -22.77
C THR A 223 2.27 -27.74 -21.78
N ALA A 224 2.89 -27.48 -20.63
CA ALA A 224 2.37 -26.52 -19.66
C ALA A 224 2.18 -25.11 -20.27
N ASP A 225 3.13 -24.67 -21.11
CA ASP A 225 3.08 -23.38 -21.80
C ASP A 225 1.89 -23.26 -22.75
N ASP A 226 1.52 -24.35 -23.44
CA ASP A 226 0.36 -24.34 -24.34
C ASP A 226 -0.94 -24.11 -23.56
N PHE A 227 -1.11 -24.80 -22.44
CA PHE A 227 -2.28 -24.60 -21.57
C PHE A 227 -2.30 -23.22 -20.92
N ALA A 228 -1.14 -22.72 -20.46
CA ALA A 228 -1.04 -21.38 -19.88
C ALA A 228 -1.38 -20.28 -20.91
N ARG A 229 -0.88 -20.41 -22.14
CA ARG A 229 -1.17 -19.47 -23.23
C ARG A 229 -2.65 -19.51 -23.65
N GLN A 230 -3.26 -20.69 -23.72
CA GLN A 230 -4.70 -20.79 -23.95
C GLN A 230 -5.49 -20.09 -22.84
N ALA A 231 -5.13 -20.30 -21.58
CA ALA A 231 -5.77 -19.64 -20.45
C ALA A 231 -5.64 -18.11 -20.55
N GLU A 232 -4.46 -17.61 -20.86
CA GLU A 232 -4.22 -16.18 -21.03
C GLU A 232 -5.07 -15.58 -22.14
N LEU A 233 -5.12 -16.20 -23.32
CA LEU A 233 -5.95 -15.73 -24.44
C LEU A 233 -7.44 -15.68 -24.05
N MET A 234 -7.91 -16.68 -23.29
CA MET A 234 -9.27 -16.71 -22.76
C MET A 234 -9.52 -15.59 -21.73
N ILE A 235 -8.59 -15.37 -20.82
CA ILE A 235 -8.70 -14.32 -19.80
C ILE A 235 -8.72 -12.94 -20.46
N ASN A 236 -7.83 -12.70 -21.42
CA ASN A 236 -7.79 -11.45 -22.18
C ASN A 236 -9.06 -11.27 -23.02
N ALA A 237 -9.55 -12.32 -23.69
CA ALA A 237 -10.81 -12.27 -24.44
C ALA A 237 -12.02 -11.95 -23.55
N ALA A 238 -11.95 -12.26 -22.25
CA ALA A 238 -12.95 -11.94 -21.23
C ALA A 238 -12.60 -10.68 -20.41
N GLY A 239 -11.71 -9.82 -20.88
CA GLY A 239 -11.38 -8.54 -20.23
C GLY A 239 -10.68 -8.70 -18.88
N GLY A 240 -9.88 -9.75 -18.69
CA GLY A 240 -9.17 -10.05 -17.45
C GLY A 240 -9.95 -10.96 -16.48
N PHE A 241 -11.18 -11.36 -16.81
CA PHE A 241 -11.96 -12.29 -16.00
C PHE A 241 -11.48 -13.74 -16.16
N VAL A 242 -11.22 -14.43 -15.04
CA VAL A 242 -10.82 -15.85 -15.07
C VAL A 242 -12.04 -16.76 -14.98
N SER A 243 -12.54 -17.15 -16.16
CA SER A 243 -13.67 -18.05 -16.32
C SER A 243 -13.39 -19.48 -15.80
N PRO A 244 -14.43 -20.32 -15.61
CA PRO A 244 -14.24 -21.73 -15.29
C PRO A 244 -13.41 -22.50 -16.33
N ASP A 245 -13.56 -22.17 -17.61
CA ASP A 245 -12.84 -22.83 -18.69
C ASP A 245 -11.36 -22.42 -18.69
N ALA A 246 -11.07 -21.12 -18.48
CA ALA A 246 -9.71 -20.63 -18.29
C ALA A 246 -9.06 -21.24 -17.03
N GLU A 247 -9.80 -21.39 -15.93
CA GLU A 247 -9.32 -22.09 -14.73
C GLU A 247 -8.93 -23.55 -15.04
N SER A 248 -9.70 -24.25 -15.89
CA SER A 248 -9.35 -25.60 -16.30
C SER A 248 -8.01 -25.63 -17.04
N MET A 249 -7.75 -24.66 -17.92
CA MET A 249 -6.48 -24.55 -18.64
C MET A 249 -5.32 -24.23 -17.68
N LEU A 250 -5.50 -23.29 -16.75
CA LEU A 250 -4.51 -22.99 -15.71
C LEU A 250 -4.18 -24.22 -14.86
N ARG A 251 -5.19 -25.01 -14.51
CA ARG A 251 -5.01 -26.26 -13.76
C ARG A 251 -4.20 -27.27 -14.56
N SER A 252 -4.53 -27.48 -15.83
CA SER A 252 -3.79 -28.38 -16.72
C SER A 252 -2.33 -27.94 -16.93
N ALA A 253 -2.05 -26.63 -16.93
CA ALA A 253 -0.69 -26.10 -16.94
C ALA A 253 0.04 -26.43 -15.62
N LEU A 254 -0.56 -26.16 -14.46
CA LEU A 254 0.03 -26.39 -13.15
C LEU A 254 0.19 -27.87 -12.78
N GLU A 255 -0.63 -28.76 -13.33
CA GLU A 255 -0.46 -30.21 -13.22
C GLU A 255 0.80 -30.72 -13.93
N ARG A 256 1.19 -30.05 -15.03
CA ARG A 256 2.39 -30.38 -15.82
C ARG A 256 3.62 -29.69 -15.28
N ASP A 257 3.50 -28.41 -14.95
CA ASP A 257 4.53 -27.62 -14.30
C ASP A 257 3.95 -26.83 -13.12
N PRO A 258 4.09 -27.35 -11.88
CA PRO A 258 3.67 -26.62 -10.69
C PRO A 258 4.38 -25.29 -10.50
N GLY A 259 5.54 -25.10 -11.15
CA GLY A 259 6.41 -23.92 -11.20
C GLY A 259 5.91 -22.78 -12.09
N HIS A 260 4.99 -23.05 -13.01
CA HIS A 260 4.71 -22.18 -14.13
C HIS A 260 4.22 -20.79 -13.69
N ALA A 261 5.03 -19.76 -13.95
CA ALA A 261 4.84 -18.42 -13.40
C ALA A 261 3.52 -17.78 -13.84
N LEU A 262 3.23 -17.78 -15.14
CA LEU A 262 1.99 -17.22 -15.70
C LEU A 262 0.73 -17.93 -15.18
N ALA A 263 0.75 -19.26 -15.09
CA ALA A 263 -0.37 -20.03 -14.57
C ALA A 263 -0.63 -19.76 -13.07
N ARG A 264 0.44 -19.59 -12.27
CA ARG A 264 0.35 -19.16 -10.87
C ARG A 264 -0.19 -17.75 -10.73
N PHE A 265 0.24 -16.83 -11.59
CA PHE A 265 -0.23 -15.44 -11.61
C PHE A 265 -1.75 -15.39 -11.81
N TYR A 266 -2.25 -15.97 -12.91
CA TYR A 266 -3.68 -15.96 -13.21
C TYR A 266 -4.51 -16.81 -12.24
N SER A 267 -3.94 -17.88 -11.66
CA SER A 267 -4.61 -18.61 -10.57
C SER A 267 -4.77 -17.75 -9.32
N GLY A 268 -3.76 -16.93 -8.98
CA GLY A 268 -3.88 -15.95 -7.90
C GLY A 268 -4.93 -14.87 -8.20
N LEU A 269 -4.95 -14.34 -9.43
CA LEU A 269 -5.96 -13.38 -9.89
C LEU A 269 -7.38 -13.94 -9.74
N MET A 270 -7.60 -15.19 -10.17
CA MET A 270 -8.87 -15.89 -10.03
C MET A 270 -9.32 -16.01 -8.58
N PHE A 271 -8.40 -16.34 -7.65
CA PHE A 271 -8.73 -16.37 -6.22
C PHE A 271 -9.04 -14.98 -5.66
N ALA A 272 -8.34 -13.94 -6.11
CA ALA A 272 -8.63 -12.56 -5.73
C ALA A 272 -10.03 -12.14 -6.20
N GLN A 273 -10.37 -12.40 -7.46
CA GLN A 273 -11.70 -12.16 -8.05
C GLN A 273 -12.83 -12.89 -7.30
N ASN A 274 -12.57 -14.10 -6.81
CA ASN A 274 -13.53 -14.92 -6.06
C ASN A 274 -13.58 -14.60 -4.55
N GLY A 275 -12.89 -13.55 -4.09
CA GLY A 275 -12.90 -13.17 -2.68
C GLY A 275 -12.14 -14.14 -1.77
N ARG A 276 -11.13 -14.84 -2.30
CA ARG A 276 -10.20 -15.73 -1.56
C ARG A 276 -8.82 -15.09 -1.42
N PRO A 277 -8.70 -13.97 -0.65
CA PRO A 277 -7.42 -13.29 -0.46
C PRO A 277 -6.39 -14.21 0.21
N ASP A 278 -6.84 -15.18 1.02
CA ASP A 278 -5.98 -16.18 1.65
C ASP A 278 -5.28 -17.12 0.66
N LEU A 279 -5.92 -17.43 -0.48
CA LEU A 279 -5.31 -18.24 -1.53
C LEU A 279 -4.53 -17.39 -2.52
N ALA A 280 -5.08 -16.24 -2.91
CA ALA A 280 -4.42 -15.29 -3.80
C ALA A 280 -3.06 -14.85 -3.21
N PHE A 281 -3.06 -14.39 -1.95
CA PHE A 281 -1.85 -13.99 -1.24
C PHE A 281 -0.79 -15.10 -1.24
N ARG A 282 -1.16 -16.34 -0.92
CA ARG A 282 -0.21 -17.46 -0.84
C ARG A 282 0.43 -17.79 -2.18
N LEU A 283 -0.32 -17.69 -3.28
CA LEU A 283 0.21 -17.93 -4.63
C LEU A 283 1.11 -16.78 -5.07
N TRP A 284 0.62 -15.56 -4.95
CA TRP A 284 1.34 -14.37 -5.41
C TRP A 284 2.57 -14.05 -4.56
N ARG A 285 2.55 -14.34 -3.26
CA ARG A 285 3.73 -14.18 -2.40
C ARG A 285 4.90 -15.02 -2.91
N ARG A 286 4.67 -16.30 -3.18
CA ARG A 286 5.71 -17.18 -3.72
C ARG A 286 6.18 -16.69 -5.08
N LEU A 287 5.25 -16.28 -5.94
CA LEU A 287 5.59 -15.76 -7.26
C LEU A 287 6.43 -14.48 -7.20
N LEU A 288 6.17 -13.60 -6.23
CA LEU A 288 6.91 -12.36 -6.02
C LEU A 288 8.28 -12.59 -5.37
N GLU A 289 8.40 -13.60 -4.49
CA GLU A 289 9.64 -13.96 -3.80
C GLU A 289 10.58 -14.84 -4.64
N GLU A 290 10.03 -15.71 -5.51
CA GLU A 290 10.78 -16.65 -6.37
C GLU A 290 11.04 -16.09 -7.78
N GLY A 291 10.15 -15.22 -8.28
CA GLY A 291 10.14 -14.75 -9.66
C GLY A 291 11.13 -13.62 -9.93
N PRO A 292 11.52 -13.42 -11.20
CA PRO A 292 12.39 -12.31 -11.56
C PRO A 292 11.62 -11.00 -11.41
N THR A 293 12.32 -9.96 -10.96
CA THR A 293 11.70 -8.68 -10.58
C THR A 293 11.29 -7.81 -11.77
N ASP A 294 11.67 -8.21 -12.99
CA ASP A 294 11.34 -7.58 -14.27
C ASP A 294 10.14 -8.24 -14.97
N ALA A 295 9.53 -9.27 -14.37
CA ALA A 295 8.36 -9.93 -14.96
C ALA A 295 7.16 -8.96 -15.07
N GLU A 296 6.38 -9.09 -16.15
CA GLU A 296 5.23 -8.22 -16.44
C GLU A 296 4.17 -8.20 -15.32
N TRP A 297 3.98 -9.32 -14.63
CA TRP A 297 3.04 -9.43 -13.51
C TRP A 297 3.58 -8.85 -12.19
N TRP A 298 4.88 -8.58 -12.10
CA TRP A 298 5.53 -8.21 -10.85
C TRP A 298 4.96 -6.91 -10.25
N PRO A 299 4.82 -5.80 -11.00
CA PRO A 299 4.24 -4.57 -10.48
C PRO A 299 2.79 -4.76 -10.04
N ALA A 300 1.99 -5.47 -10.84
CA ALA A 300 0.58 -5.73 -10.56
C ALA A 300 0.39 -6.53 -9.25
N ILE A 301 1.25 -7.53 -9.01
CA ILE A 301 1.23 -8.30 -7.75
C ILE A 301 1.66 -7.42 -6.58
N ARG A 302 2.77 -6.69 -6.72
CA ARG A 302 3.32 -5.82 -5.65
C ARG A 302 2.26 -4.84 -5.14
N ASP A 303 1.55 -4.19 -6.06
CA ASP A 303 0.57 -3.16 -5.71
C ASP A 303 -0.62 -3.71 -4.92
N GLN A 304 -0.99 -4.98 -5.15
CA GLN A 304 -2.20 -5.58 -4.57
C GLN A 304 -1.93 -6.51 -3.38
N ILE A 305 -0.71 -7.06 -3.26
CA ILE A 305 -0.42 -8.13 -2.30
C ILE A 305 -0.52 -7.69 -0.83
N GLY A 306 -0.28 -6.41 -0.54
CA GLY A 306 -0.43 -5.85 0.81
C GLY A 306 -1.87 -5.90 1.31
N ASP A 307 -2.83 -5.49 0.48
CA ASP A 307 -4.26 -5.56 0.80
C ASP A 307 -4.74 -7.01 0.95
N LEU A 308 -4.27 -7.90 0.07
CA LEU A 308 -4.58 -9.32 0.17
C LEU A 308 -4.02 -9.93 1.46
N ALA A 309 -2.82 -9.54 1.87
CA ALA A 309 -2.24 -9.98 3.15
C ALA A 309 -3.08 -9.51 4.34
N ALA A 310 -3.46 -8.22 4.37
CA ALA A 310 -4.28 -7.66 5.42
C ALA A 310 -5.64 -8.38 5.52
N LEU A 311 -6.30 -8.65 4.39
CA LEU A 311 -7.56 -9.40 4.33
C LEU A 311 -7.39 -10.87 4.74
N ALA A 312 -6.23 -11.47 4.48
CA ALA A 312 -5.86 -12.80 4.93
C ALA A 312 -5.49 -12.85 6.42
N GLY A 313 -5.28 -11.70 7.07
CA GLY A 313 -4.82 -11.60 8.46
C GLY A 313 -3.31 -11.84 8.62
N GLU A 314 -2.56 -11.64 7.54
CA GLU A 314 -1.11 -11.82 7.49
C GLU A 314 -0.42 -10.46 7.58
N ASN A 315 0.61 -10.36 8.42
CA ASN A 315 1.47 -9.18 8.45
C ASN A 315 2.57 -9.37 7.41
N TYR A 316 2.43 -8.71 6.26
CA TYR A 316 3.34 -8.84 5.14
C TYR A 316 3.72 -7.47 4.59
N THR A 317 5.01 -7.32 4.29
CA THR A 317 5.55 -6.17 3.57
C THR A 317 6.10 -6.70 2.26
N PRO A 318 5.59 -6.25 1.10
CA PRO A 318 6.15 -6.67 -0.18
C PRO A 318 7.62 -6.28 -0.27
N PRO A 319 8.47 -7.03 -1.02
CA PRO A 319 9.85 -6.66 -1.30
C PRO A 319 9.93 -5.22 -1.82
N GLU A 320 11.07 -4.53 -1.74
CA GLU A 320 11.20 -3.23 -2.41
C GLU A 320 11.16 -3.40 -3.94
N ALA A 321 10.70 -2.36 -4.66
CA ALA A 321 10.77 -2.36 -6.12
C ALA A 321 12.25 -2.55 -6.45
N PRO A 322 12.62 -3.39 -7.43
CA PRO A 322 14.01 -3.39 -7.88
C PRO A 322 14.38 -1.94 -8.16
N VAL A 323 15.24 -1.39 -7.32
CA VAL A 323 15.87 -0.12 -7.57
C VAL A 323 16.70 -0.43 -8.81
N MET A 324 16.18 -0.08 -9.99
CA MET A 324 17.00 -0.10 -11.18
C MET A 324 18.29 0.60 -10.76
N PRO A 325 19.46 -0.09 -10.84
CA PRO A 325 20.69 0.47 -10.33
C PRO A 325 20.76 1.88 -10.89
N PRO A 326 20.97 2.91 -10.04
CA PRO A 326 21.08 4.26 -10.52
C PRO A 326 22.12 4.19 -11.63
N VAL A 327 21.68 4.49 -12.86
CA VAL A 327 22.55 4.54 -14.01
C VAL A 327 23.70 5.42 -13.56
N ALA A 328 24.94 4.92 -13.57
CA ALA A 328 26.04 5.64 -12.96
C ALA A 328 26.12 7.05 -13.57
N GLY A 329 25.77 8.09 -12.79
CA GLY A 329 25.63 9.47 -13.27
C GLY A 329 24.22 10.09 -13.15
N LEU A 330 23.18 9.30 -12.90
CA LEU A 330 21.81 9.78 -12.69
C LEU A 330 21.37 9.62 -11.23
N SER A 331 21.88 10.46 -10.33
CA SER A 331 21.24 10.66 -9.04
C SER A 331 19.88 11.34 -9.27
N GLY A 332 18.78 10.64 -8.98
CA GLY A 332 17.47 11.27 -8.84
C GLY A 332 17.45 12.26 -7.66
N PRO A 333 16.40 13.10 -7.55
CA PRO A 333 16.20 13.92 -6.36
C PRO A 333 16.24 13.04 -5.11
N SER A 334 16.94 13.51 -4.09
CA SER A 334 17.02 12.83 -2.79
C SER A 334 15.64 12.79 -2.13
N ALA A 335 15.49 11.93 -1.12
CA ALA A 335 14.24 11.89 -0.35
C ALA A 335 13.90 13.26 0.27
N GLU A 336 14.92 14.03 0.66
CA GLU A 336 14.79 15.40 1.18
C GLU A 336 14.31 16.37 0.08
N ASP A 337 14.79 16.21 -1.16
CA ASP A 337 14.32 17.01 -2.31
C ASP A 337 12.85 16.71 -2.67
N ILE A 338 12.39 15.46 -2.48
CA ILE A 338 10.99 15.06 -2.72
C ILE A 338 10.07 15.63 -1.63
N GLU A 339 10.50 15.60 -0.37
CA GLU A 339 9.76 16.17 0.75
C GLU A 339 9.63 17.70 0.62
N ALA A 340 10.74 18.38 0.30
CA ALA A 340 10.73 19.82 0.01
C ALA A 340 9.79 20.19 -1.16
N ALA A 341 9.71 19.34 -2.19
CA ALA A 341 8.82 19.55 -3.32
C ALA A 341 7.33 19.35 -3.00
N SER A 342 7.01 18.57 -1.96
CA SER A 342 5.61 18.33 -1.54
C SER A 342 4.94 19.57 -0.96
N ASP A 343 5.73 20.47 -0.37
CA ASP A 343 5.27 21.72 0.25
C ASP A 343 5.16 22.90 -0.72
N MET A 344 5.64 22.74 -1.96
CA MET A 344 5.61 23.78 -3.00
C MET A 344 4.22 23.88 -3.66
N SER A 345 3.85 25.09 -4.09
CA SER A 345 2.67 25.30 -4.92
C SER A 345 2.84 24.67 -6.31
N GLY A 346 1.73 24.44 -7.03
CA GLY A 346 1.77 23.83 -8.36
C GLY A 346 2.58 24.64 -9.38
N GLU A 347 2.57 25.97 -9.27
CA GLU A 347 3.32 26.88 -10.16
C GLU A 347 4.83 26.85 -9.87
N GLU A 348 5.21 26.92 -8.59
CA GLU A 348 6.62 26.80 -8.16
C GLU A 348 7.20 25.42 -8.52
N ARG A 349 6.39 24.36 -8.40
CA ARG A 349 6.78 23.01 -8.82
C ARG A 349 7.00 22.94 -10.32
N ALA A 350 6.15 23.59 -11.12
CA ALA A 350 6.31 23.64 -12.57
C ALA A 350 7.58 24.39 -12.99
N GLU A 351 7.89 25.53 -12.37
CA GLU A 351 9.13 26.28 -12.63
C GLU A 351 10.38 25.48 -12.24
N MET A 352 10.33 24.79 -11.09
CA MET A 352 11.41 23.91 -10.64
C MET A 352 11.66 22.80 -11.67
N ILE A 353 10.61 22.11 -12.12
CA ILE A 353 10.71 21.05 -13.14
C ILE A 353 11.29 21.60 -14.44
N GLN A 354 10.83 22.76 -14.93
CA GLN A 354 11.36 23.40 -16.13
C GLN A 354 12.85 23.74 -16.00
N SER A 355 13.29 24.23 -14.85
CA SER A 355 14.72 24.51 -14.60
C SER A 355 15.57 23.23 -14.61
N MET A 356 15.04 22.12 -14.10
CA MET A 356 15.72 20.83 -14.08
C MET A 356 15.84 20.24 -15.49
N ILE A 357 14.76 20.30 -16.29
CA ILE A 357 14.75 19.87 -17.69
C ILE A 357 15.80 20.66 -18.49
N THR A 358 15.82 21.99 -18.32
CA THR A 358 16.75 22.87 -19.04
C THR A 358 18.21 22.51 -18.72
N ARG A 359 18.57 22.36 -17.44
CA ARG A 359 19.93 21.96 -17.04
C ARG A 359 20.33 20.59 -17.59
N LEU A 360 19.40 19.62 -17.57
CA LEU A 360 19.66 18.29 -18.11
C LEU A 360 19.89 18.34 -19.62
N SER A 361 19.05 19.07 -20.35
CA SER A 361 19.17 19.26 -21.80
C SER A 361 20.49 19.93 -22.19
N GLU A 362 20.88 21.02 -21.51
CA GLU A 362 22.13 21.73 -21.79
C GLU A 362 23.37 20.87 -21.51
N ARG A 363 23.36 20.11 -20.41
CA ARG A 363 24.45 19.19 -20.08
C ARG A 363 24.55 18.08 -21.14
N LEU A 364 23.44 17.45 -21.52
CA LEU A 364 23.45 16.39 -22.53
C LEU A 364 23.94 16.89 -23.89
N ALA A 365 23.58 18.11 -24.27
CA ALA A 365 24.09 18.74 -25.49
C ALA A 365 25.60 19.06 -25.44
N THR A 366 26.14 19.34 -24.25
CA THR A 366 27.54 19.78 -24.08
C THR A 366 28.50 18.61 -23.83
N ASP A 367 28.15 17.76 -22.86
CA ASP A 367 29.01 16.71 -22.34
C ASP A 367 28.69 15.34 -22.96
N GLY A 368 27.61 15.26 -23.75
CA GLY A 368 27.00 13.99 -24.13
C GLY A 368 26.31 13.33 -22.94
N GLY A 369 25.75 12.15 -23.18
CA GLY A 369 25.15 11.36 -22.11
C GLY A 369 24.83 9.94 -22.52
N THR A 370 24.52 9.12 -21.52
CA THR A 370 24.15 7.72 -21.74
C THR A 370 22.74 7.62 -22.31
N PRO A 371 22.39 6.53 -23.00
CA PRO A 371 21.06 6.34 -23.57
C PRO A 371 19.93 6.52 -22.56
N GLU A 372 20.15 6.13 -21.30
CA GLU A 372 19.18 6.29 -20.23
C GLU A 372 18.96 7.75 -19.85
N GLU A 373 19.99 8.60 -19.96
CA GLU A 373 19.86 10.05 -19.71
C GLU A 373 19.04 10.73 -20.80
N TRP A 374 19.25 10.34 -22.06
CA TRP A 374 18.45 10.79 -23.19
C TRP A 374 17.01 10.30 -23.09
N ALA A 375 16.81 9.02 -22.75
CA ALA A 375 15.49 8.43 -22.51
C ALA A 375 14.73 9.20 -21.42
N ARG A 376 15.39 9.49 -20.29
CA ARG A 376 14.79 10.25 -19.19
C ARG A 376 14.37 11.66 -19.62
N LEU A 377 15.20 12.38 -20.37
CA LEU A 377 14.85 13.71 -20.87
C LEU A 377 13.59 13.65 -21.76
N VAL A 378 13.52 12.68 -22.67
CA VAL A 378 12.36 12.46 -23.54
C VAL A 378 11.09 12.13 -22.72
N SER A 379 11.18 11.22 -21.76
CA SER A 379 10.04 10.87 -20.89
C SER A 379 9.54 12.06 -20.08
N VAL A 380 10.43 12.85 -19.48
CA VAL A 380 10.04 14.02 -18.67
C VAL A 380 9.37 15.09 -19.53
N LEU A 381 9.90 15.36 -20.73
CA LEU A 381 9.28 16.29 -21.68
C LEU A 381 7.88 15.80 -22.10
N GLY A 382 7.71 14.50 -22.33
CA GLY A 382 6.41 13.88 -22.60
C GLY A 382 5.41 14.07 -21.45
N VAL A 383 5.82 13.83 -20.20
CA VAL A 383 4.96 13.99 -19.01
C VAL A 383 4.52 15.44 -18.80
N VAL A 384 5.41 16.41 -19.07
CA VAL A 384 5.09 17.85 -18.97
C VAL A 384 4.28 18.35 -20.19
N GLY A 385 4.12 17.51 -21.21
CA GLY A 385 3.37 17.84 -22.44
C GLY A 385 4.16 18.63 -23.47
N ASP A 386 5.48 18.75 -23.31
CA ASP A 386 6.38 19.43 -24.25
C ASP A 386 6.84 18.44 -25.35
N THR A 387 5.88 17.95 -26.13
CA THR A 387 6.08 16.90 -27.13
C THR A 387 6.96 17.36 -28.30
N GLU A 388 6.96 18.67 -28.60
CA GLU A 388 7.81 19.24 -29.66
C GLU A 388 9.30 19.09 -29.30
N ARG A 389 9.68 19.45 -28.06
CA ARG A 389 11.05 19.25 -27.59
C ARG A 389 11.37 17.78 -27.41
N ALA A 390 10.43 16.96 -26.92
CA ALA A 390 10.64 15.51 -26.81
C ALA A 390 10.98 14.88 -28.17
N ALA A 391 10.28 15.28 -29.24
CA ALA A 391 10.54 14.82 -30.61
C ALA A 391 11.90 15.30 -31.13
N ALA A 392 12.32 16.53 -30.80
CA ALA A 392 13.64 17.04 -31.15
C ALA A 392 14.77 16.25 -30.48
N ILE A 393 14.66 15.99 -29.18
CA ILE A 393 15.63 15.18 -28.42
C ILE A 393 15.66 13.73 -28.95
N TRP A 394 14.51 13.17 -29.32
CA TRP A 394 14.45 11.85 -29.96
C TRP A 394 15.17 11.82 -31.32
N ALA A 395 15.01 12.84 -32.16
CA ALA A 395 15.73 12.95 -33.44
C ALA A 395 17.25 13.07 -33.25
N GLU A 396 17.68 13.82 -32.23
CA GLU A 396 19.09 13.97 -31.88
C GLU A 396 19.68 12.66 -31.36
N ALA A 397 18.97 11.96 -30.47
CA ALA A 397 19.37 10.65 -29.97
C ALA A 397 19.54 9.60 -31.09
N GLN A 398 18.66 9.60 -32.10
CA GLN A 398 18.80 8.74 -33.28
C GLN A 398 20.10 9.00 -34.04
N THR A 399 20.54 10.25 -34.07
CA THR A 399 21.80 10.63 -34.74
C THR A 399 23.01 10.22 -33.89
N ILE A 400 22.96 10.46 -32.57
CA ILE A 400 24.06 10.17 -31.64
C ILE A 400 24.27 8.66 -31.49
N PHE A 401 23.20 7.88 -31.35
CA PHE A 401 23.25 6.44 -31.13
C PHE A 401 23.10 5.62 -32.41
N ALA A 402 23.25 6.23 -33.60
CA ALA A 402 23.09 5.55 -34.89
C ALA A 402 23.96 4.29 -35.05
N ALA A 403 25.15 4.27 -34.43
CA ALA A 403 26.09 3.15 -34.46
C ALA A 403 25.82 2.09 -33.36
N HIS A 404 24.87 2.33 -32.45
CA HIS A 404 24.59 1.50 -31.29
C HIS A 404 23.08 1.19 -31.19
N PRO A 405 22.57 0.18 -31.91
CA PRO A 405 21.14 -0.14 -31.94
C PRO A 405 20.54 -0.42 -30.56
N GLU A 406 21.26 -1.12 -29.68
CA GLU A 406 20.80 -1.42 -28.32
C GLU A 406 20.62 -0.16 -27.47
N ALA A 407 21.51 0.84 -27.62
CA ALA A 407 21.38 2.14 -26.99
C ALA A 407 20.15 2.91 -27.51
N LEU A 408 19.87 2.79 -28.80
CA LEU A 408 18.73 3.46 -29.41
C LEU A 408 17.38 2.88 -28.95
N GLU A 409 17.30 1.57 -28.68
CA GLU A 409 16.09 0.94 -28.11
C GLU A 409 15.70 1.55 -26.77
N THR A 410 16.67 1.81 -25.88
CA THR A 410 16.43 2.44 -24.57
C THR A 410 15.76 3.80 -24.72
N VAL A 411 16.22 4.64 -25.65
CA VAL A 411 15.63 5.95 -25.91
C VAL A 411 14.29 5.81 -26.65
N ARG A 412 14.15 4.82 -27.54
CA ARG A 412 12.91 4.57 -28.30
C ARG A 412 11.75 4.23 -27.37
N ALA A 413 11.96 3.39 -26.36
CA ALA A 413 10.93 3.04 -25.39
C ALA A 413 10.38 4.30 -24.68
N ALA A 414 11.27 5.22 -24.29
CA ALA A 414 10.87 6.51 -23.71
C ALA A 414 10.15 7.42 -24.71
N ALA A 415 10.59 7.44 -25.97
CA ALA A 415 9.97 8.22 -27.03
C ALA A 415 8.56 7.71 -27.39
N GLN A 416 8.33 6.40 -27.36
CA GLN A 416 7.00 5.80 -27.52
C GLN A 416 6.08 6.17 -26.36
N GLN A 417 6.57 6.08 -25.12
CA GLN A 417 5.81 6.51 -23.93
C GLN A 417 5.46 8.02 -23.97
N ALA A 418 6.35 8.84 -24.52
CA ALA A 418 6.12 10.28 -24.71
C ALA A 418 5.26 10.61 -25.95
N GLY A 419 4.86 9.61 -26.75
CA GLY A 419 4.03 9.79 -27.95
C GLY A 419 4.75 10.45 -29.13
N VAL A 420 6.09 10.42 -29.15
CA VAL A 420 6.93 11.07 -30.19
C VAL A 420 7.70 10.07 -31.07
N ALA A 421 7.56 8.78 -30.81
CA ALA A 421 8.04 7.69 -31.67
C ALA A 421 6.94 6.66 -31.92
N GLN A 422 7.04 5.97 -33.06
CA GLN A 422 6.18 4.84 -33.44
C GLN A 422 6.62 3.55 -32.75
#